data_AF-A0A942LSD8-F1
#
_entry.id   AF-A0A942LSD8-F1
#
_cell.length_a   1.000
_cell.length_b   1.000
_cell.length_c   1.000
_cell.angle_alpha   90.00
_cell.angle_beta   90.00
_cell.angle_gamma   90.00
#
_symmetry.space_group_name_H-M   'P 1'
#
loop_
_entity.id
_entity.type
_entity.pdbx_description
1 polymer ?
#
loop_
_entity_poly.entity_id
_entity_poly.type
_entity_poly.pdbx_seq_one_letter_code
_entity_poly.pdbx_strand_id
1 'polypeptide(L)'
;MMAVGDSVSFILNADQFFKITAKMPDTEGFIAEGGKLHLDIKMLKVQTLEEFEKEYEELMAKQNQENDMAYQREQATLEQYLKDNKITQDPLPSGLFFIEKTKGSGPKVQAGQEVSVHYTGMFLDGRVFDSSVERGEPITFPIGRGRVIPGWDEGIMLMNVGGKARLIIPSFLAYGDEGAGNVIPPFTTLLFDVEIVGVK
;
A
#
# COMPACT_ATOMS: atom_id res chain seq x y z
N MET A 1 8.89 6.68 41.97
CA MET A 1 8.17 6.95 40.70
C MET A 1 9.06 7.83 39.86
N MET A 2 9.14 7.57 38.55
CA MET A 2 9.83 8.46 37.62
C MET A 2 9.01 9.73 37.40
N ALA A 3 9.67 10.86 37.18
CA ALA A 3 9.07 12.10 36.74
C ALA A 3 9.22 12.28 35.22
N VAL A 4 8.45 13.19 34.63
CA VAL A 4 8.63 13.57 33.21
C VAL A 4 10.05 14.09 32.99
N GLY A 5 10.72 13.56 31.98
CA GLY A 5 12.11 13.82 31.65
C GLY A 5 13.09 12.79 32.22
N ASP A 6 12.70 12.06 33.28
CA ASP A 6 13.54 11.01 33.85
C ASP A 6 13.77 9.90 32.84
N SER A 7 14.96 9.32 32.90
CA SER A 7 15.33 8.15 32.14
C SER A 7 15.86 7.08 33.08
N VAL A 8 15.53 5.83 32.82
CA VAL A 8 15.99 4.68 33.59
C VAL A 8 16.42 3.59 32.62
N SER A 9 17.53 2.93 32.95
CA SER A 9 18.02 1.77 32.23
C SER A 9 17.78 0.53 33.09
N PHE A 10 17.06 -0.45 32.54
CA PHE A 10 16.92 -1.76 33.15
C PHE A 10 17.78 -2.77 32.41
N ILE A 11 18.43 -3.65 33.15
CA ILE A 11 19.09 -4.82 32.60
C ILE A 11 18.31 -6.03 33.08
N LEU A 12 17.61 -6.68 32.17
CA LEU A 12 16.74 -7.82 32.44
C LEU A 12 17.35 -9.09 31.86
N ASN A 13 16.98 -10.26 32.41
CA ASN A 13 17.23 -11.52 31.72
C ASN A 13 16.26 -11.62 30.53
N ALA A 14 16.80 -11.73 29.32
CA ALA A 14 16.03 -11.70 28.08
C ALA A 14 15.10 -12.92 27.99
N ASP A 15 15.59 -14.13 28.33
CA ASP A 15 14.79 -15.36 28.28
C ASP A 15 13.54 -15.26 29.16
N GLN A 16 13.67 -14.74 30.38
CA GLN A 16 12.54 -14.57 31.30
C GLN A 16 11.56 -13.49 30.83
N PHE A 17 12.08 -12.37 30.31
CA PHE A 17 11.23 -11.30 29.81
C PHE A 17 10.31 -11.79 28.68
N PHE A 18 10.87 -12.49 27.68
CA PHE A 18 10.06 -12.96 26.56
C PHE A 18 9.11 -14.09 26.95
N LYS A 19 9.56 -15.07 27.75
CA LYS A 19 8.71 -16.20 28.17
C LYS A 19 7.55 -15.76 29.08
N ILE A 20 7.80 -14.85 30.02
CA ILE A 20 6.84 -14.51 31.08
C ILE A 20 6.06 -13.23 30.73
N THR A 21 6.75 -12.16 30.35
CA THR A 21 6.13 -10.84 30.12
C THR A 21 5.56 -10.73 28.71
N ALA A 22 6.36 -11.01 27.68
CA ALA A 22 5.90 -10.96 26.29
C ALA A 22 5.06 -12.18 25.90
N LYS A 23 5.01 -13.22 26.75
CA LYS A 23 4.31 -14.50 26.52
C LYS A 23 4.71 -15.15 25.20
N MET A 24 5.98 -15.04 24.85
CA MET A 24 6.64 -15.66 23.70
C MET A 24 7.55 -16.78 24.22
N PRO A 25 7.06 -18.04 24.28
CA PRO A 25 7.81 -19.14 24.87
C PRO A 25 8.95 -19.64 23.98
N ASP A 26 8.82 -19.50 22.66
CA ASP A 26 9.84 -19.86 21.69
C ASP A 26 10.73 -18.65 21.39
N THR A 27 11.99 -18.77 21.80
CA THR A 27 13.02 -17.72 21.70
C THR A 27 14.31 -18.26 21.09
N GLU A 28 14.30 -19.51 20.63
CA GLU A 28 15.48 -20.19 20.07
C GLU A 28 15.93 -19.48 18.79
N GLY A 29 17.23 -19.16 18.71
CA GLY A 29 17.85 -18.47 17.56
C GLY A 29 17.67 -16.95 17.53
N PHE A 30 16.76 -16.38 18.33
CA PHE A 30 16.60 -14.91 18.48
C PHE A 30 17.31 -14.38 19.73
N ILE A 31 17.39 -15.19 20.80
CA ILE A 31 17.99 -14.80 22.08
C ILE A 31 18.99 -15.87 22.50
N ALA A 32 20.20 -15.43 22.85
CA ALA A 32 21.20 -16.32 23.43
C ALA A 32 20.80 -16.68 24.87
N GLU A 33 20.98 -17.94 25.27
CA GLU A 33 20.70 -18.41 26.62
C GLU A 33 21.48 -17.57 27.67
N GLY A 34 20.75 -17.01 28.64
CA GLY A 34 21.33 -16.09 29.63
C GLY A 34 21.57 -14.66 29.12
N GLY A 35 21.09 -14.33 27.92
CA GLY A 35 21.19 -13.02 27.30
C GLY A 35 20.57 -11.91 28.17
N LYS A 36 21.16 -10.72 28.12
CA LYS A 36 20.69 -9.54 28.85
C LYS A 36 19.96 -8.59 27.91
N LEU A 37 18.75 -8.20 28.29
CA LEU A 37 17.98 -7.16 27.63
C LEU A 37 18.23 -5.82 28.33
N HIS A 38 18.74 -4.86 27.59
CA HIS A 38 18.92 -3.49 28.05
C HIS A 38 17.72 -2.66 27.59
N LEU A 39 16.93 -2.15 28.53
CA LEU A 39 15.77 -1.31 28.26
C LEU A 39 16.01 0.09 28.80
N ASP A 40 16.15 1.05 27.91
CA ASP A 40 16.23 2.47 28.24
C ASP A 40 14.86 3.10 28.07
N ILE A 41 14.25 3.50 29.18
CA ILE A 41 12.91 4.11 29.20
C ILE A 41 13.05 5.57 29.60
N LYS A 42 12.50 6.46 28.78
CA LYS A 42 12.36 7.88 29.10
C LYS A 42 10.89 8.25 29.29
N MET A 43 10.57 8.87 30.41
CA MET A 43 9.22 9.32 30.68
C MET A 43 8.96 10.64 29.96
N LEU A 44 8.24 10.60 28.83
CA LEU A 44 8.01 11.79 28.00
C LEU A 44 6.81 12.63 28.48
N LYS A 45 5.78 11.98 29.00
CA LYS A 45 4.54 12.62 29.45
C LYS A 45 3.90 11.72 30.51
N VAL A 46 3.29 12.33 31.53
CA VAL A 46 2.40 11.65 32.49
C VAL A 46 1.08 12.40 32.43
N GLN A 47 0.00 11.66 32.22
CA GLN A 47 -1.34 12.22 32.12
C GLN A 47 -2.35 11.22 32.69
N THR A 48 -3.51 11.74 33.06
CA THR A 48 -4.66 10.91 33.47
C THR A 48 -5.20 10.11 32.29
N LEU A 49 -5.95 9.05 32.58
CA LEU A 49 -6.62 8.27 31.53
C LEU A 49 -7.56 9.14 30.70
N GLU A 50 -8.34 10.02 31.35
CA GLU A 50 -9.26 10.94 30.69
C GLU A 50 -8.55 11.94 29.76
N GLU A 51 -7.41 12.52 30.21
CA GLU A 51 -6.60 13.40 29.35
C GLU A 51 -6.00 12.65 28.15
N PHE A 52 -5.54 11.41 28.35
CA PHE A 52 -5.04 10.56 27.28
C PHE A 52 -6.13 10.20 26.27
N GLU A 53 -7.30 9.77 26.75
CA GLU A 53 -8.45 9.43 25.89
C GLU A 53 -8.91 10.62 25.08
N LYS A 54 -9.02 11.79 25.69
CA LYS A 54 -9.39 13.03 24.99
C LYS A 54 -8.35 13.45 23.93
N GLU A 55 -7.05 13.42 24.26
CA GLU A 55 -5.98 13.72 23.31
C GLU A 55 -5.97 12.72 22.14
N TYR A 56 -6.20 11.44 22.43
CA TYR A 56 -6.31 10.38 21.43
C TYR A 56 -7.52 10.59 20.51
N GLU A 57 -8.70 10.91 21.06
CA GLU A 57 -9.89 11.24 20.29
C GLU A 57 -9.69 12.47 19.39
N GLU A 58 -9.09 13.54 19.92
CA GLU A 58 -8.78 14.75 19.15
C GLU A 58 -7.78 14.46 18.00
N LEU A 59 -6.77 13.64 18.25
CA LEU A 59 -5.80 13.21 17.24
C LEU A 59 -6.46 12.36 16.14
N MET A 60 -7.28 11.38 16.53
CA MET A 60 -8.01 10.54 15.59
C MET A 60 -9.03 11.34 14.78
N ALA A 61 -9.74 12.28 15.41
CA ALA A 61 -10.66 13.18 14.71
C ALA A 61 -9.94 14.06 13.69
N LYS A 62 -8.78 14.61 14.05
CA LYS A 62 -7.94 15.38 13.14
C LYS A 62 -7.43 14.53 11.98
N GLN A 63 -6.94 13.32 12.26
CA GLN A 63 -6.47 12.40 11.22
C GLN A 63 -7.59 12.00 10.27
N ASN A 64 -8.78 11.68 10.80
CA ASN A 64 -9.95 11.37 9.98
C ASN A 64 -10.34 12.55 9.09
N GLN A 65 -10.35 13.77 9.64
CA GLN A 65 -10.63 14.97 8.87
C GLN A 65 -9.58 15.20 7.77
N GLU A 66 -8.30 14.99 8.07
CA GLU A 66 -7.21 15.09 7.09
C GLU A 66 -7.34 14.06 5.98
N ASN A 67 -7.69 12.82 6.32
CA ASN A 67 -7.96 11.72 5.39
C ASN A 67 -9.16 12.03 4.49
N ASP A 68 -10.26 12.51 5.05
CA ASP A 68 -11.44 12.93 4.28
C ASP A 68 -11.07 14.04 3.28
N MET A 69 -10.33 15.06 3.73
CA MET A 69 -9.86 16.13 2.85
C MET A 69 -8.88 15.63 1.77
N ALA A 70 -8.04 14.64 2.08
CA ALA A 70 -7.14 14.03 1.12
C ALA A 70 -7.90 13.23 0.06
N TYR A 71 -8.88 12.42 0.47
CA TYR A 71 -9.74 11.68 -0.44
C TYR A 71 -10.53 12.62 -1.37
N GLN A 72 -11.11 13.71 -0.86
CA GLN A 72 -11.82 14.69 -1.70
C GLN A 72 -10.88 15.38 -2.71
N ARG A 73 -9.64 15.70 -2.30
CA ARG A 73 -8.63 16.24 -3.21
C ARG A 73 -8.22 15.24 -4.28
N GLU A 74 -8.09 13.97 -3.93
CA GLU A 74 -7.84 12.91 -4.90
C GLU A 74 -8.95 12.86 -5.95
N GLN A 75 -10.22 12.78 -5.52
CA GLN A 75 -11.36 12.71 -6.44
C GLN A 75 -11.40 13.92 -7.37
N ALA A 76 -11.25 15.13 -6.84
CA ALA A 76 -11.20 16.35 -7.65
C ALA A 76 -10.04 16.35 -8.66
N THR A 77 -8.87 15.84 -8.26
CA THR A 77 -7.70 15.74 -9.14
C THR A 77 -7.93 14.71 -10.26
N LEU A 78 -8.54 13.56 -9.93
CA LEU A 78 -8.93 12.54 -10.91
C LEU A 78 -9.95 13.10 -11.90
N GLU A 79 -11.03 13.73 -11.44
CA GLU A 79 -12.04 14.35 -12.30
C GLU A 79 -11.42 15.37 -13.26
N GLN A 80 -10.53 16.23 -12.74
CA GLN A 80 -9.82 17.22 -13.54
C GLN A 80 -8.92 16.54 -14.60
N TYR A 81 -8.17 15.51 -14.21
CA TYR A 81 -7.33 14.74 -15.13
C TYR A 81 -8.15 14.08 -16.24
N LEU A 82 -9.30 13.46 -15.92
CA LEU A 82 -10.18 12.85 -16.91
C LEU A 82 -10.68 13.88 -17.93
N LYS A 83 -11.07 15.06 -17.46
CA LYS A 83 -11.52 16.18 -18.29
C LYS A 83 -10.41 16.69 -19.21
N ASP A 84 -9.22 16.96 -18.66
CA ASP A 84 -8.09 17.52 -19.42
C ASP A 84 -7.60 16.54 -20.50
N ASN A 85 -7.65 15.24 -20.21
CA ASN A 85 -7.25 14.19 -21.14
C ASN A 85 -8.40 13.69 -22.02
N LYS A 86 -9.59 14.30 -21.93
CA LYS A 86 -10.79 13.95 -22.70
C LYS A 86 -11.14 12.46 -22.60
N ILE A 87 -10.97 11.89 -21.41
CA ILE A 87 -11.33 10.51 -21.13
C ILE A 87 -12.84 10.48 -20.91
N THR A 88 -13.54 9.78 -21.80
CA THR A 88 -15.00 9.69 -21.79
C THR A 88 -15.50 8.30 -21.39
N GLN A 89 -14.59 7.38 -21.05
CA GLN A 89 -14.94 6.06 -20.56
C GLN A 89 -15.47 6.18 -19.13
N ASP A 90 -16.62 5.56 -18.86
CA ASP A 90 -17.12 5.43 -17.51
C ASP A 90 -16.24 4.48 -16.70
N PRO A 91 -16.12 4.69 -15.37
CA PRO A 91 -15.45 3.72 -14.52
C PRO A 91 -16.25 2.41 -14.47
N LEU A 92 -15.54 1.32 -14.20
CA LEU A 92 -16.15 0.05 -13.81
C LEU A 92 -16.89 0.23 -12.46
N PRO A 93 -17.76 -0.71 -12.05
CA PRO A 93 -18.47 -0.61 -10.77
C PRO A 93 -17.56 -0.43 -9.56
N SER A 94 -16.31 -0.89 -9.63
CA SER A 94 -15.29 -0.69 -8.61
C SER A 94 -14.74 0.72 -8.55
N GLY A 95 -14.92 1.55 -9.59
CA GLY A 95 -14.24 2.84 -9.76
C GLY A 95 -12.98 2.78 -10.63
N LEU A 96 -12.53 1.59 -11.06
CA LEU A 96 -11.41 1.44 -11.97
C LEU A 96 -11.77 1.98 -13.36
N PHE A 97 -10.93 2.84 -13.94
CA PHE A 97 -11.05 3.15 -15.37
C PHE A 97 -10.14 2.23 -16.18
N PHE A 98 -10.77 1.45 -17.05
CA PHE A 98 -10.09 0.56 -17.99
C PHE A 98 -10.15 1.16 -19.40
N ILE A 99 -8.99 1.50 -19.95
CA ILE A 99 -8.88 2.07 -21.30
C ILE A 99 -8.06 1.12 -22.17
N GLU A 100 -8.74 0.27 -22.94
CA GLU A 100 -8.09 -0.61 -23.90
C GLU A 100 -7.37 0.21 -24.99
N LYS A 101 -6.08 -0.02 -25.15
CA LYS A 101 -5.26 0.61 -26.20
C LYS A 101 -5.08 -0.31 -27.39
N THR A 102 -4.89 -1.60 -27.12
CA THR A 102 -4.77 -2.63 -28.15
C THR A 102 -5.34 -3.92 -27.61
N LYS A 103 -6.30 -4.49 -28.33
CA LYS A 103 -6.85 -5.79 -27.99
C LYS A 103 -5.85 -6.89 -28.34
N GLY A 104 -5.52 -7.72 -27.35
CA GLY A 104 -4.65 -8.88 -27.55
C GLY A 104 -5.32 -9.97 -28.40
N SER A 105 -4.52 -10.74 -29.13
CA SER A 105 -4.98 -11.86 -29.95
C SER A 105 -4.88 -13.22 -29.25
N GLY A 106 -4.20 -13.28 -28.10
CA GLY A 106 -4.03 -14.51 -27.34
C GLY A 106 -5.21 -14.81 -26.39
N PRO A 107 -5.09 -15.83 -25.53
CA PRO A 107 -6.13 -16.19 -24.58
C PRO A 107 -6.43 -15.03 -23.62
N LYS A 108 -7.68 -14.98 -23.15
CA LYS A 108 -8.09 -14.05 -22.08
C LYS A 108 -7.42 -14.47 -20.77
N VAL A 109 -6.93 -13.52 -19.99
CA VAL A 109 -6.37 -13.79 -18.66
C VAL A 109 -7.47 -14.26 -17.72
N GLN A 110 -7.20 -15.34 -16.97
CA GLN A 110 -8.14 -15.94 -16.02
C GLN A 110 -7.58 -15.95 -14.59
N ALA A 111 -8.47 -15.82 -13.62
CA ALA A 111 -8.11 -15.90 -12.20
C ALA A 111 -7.38 -17.21 -11.88
N GLY A 112 -6.31 -17.12 -11.10
CA GLY A 112 -5.50 -18.25 -10.66
C GLY A 112 -4.36 -18.65 -11.59
N GLN A 113 -4.25 -18.05 -12.78
CA GLN A 113 -3.09 -18.19 -13.66
C GLN A 113 -1.89 -17.38 -13.16
N GLU A 114 -0.69 -17.74 -13.63
CA GLU A 114 0.45 -16.81 -13.56
C GLU A 114 0.45 -15.92 -14.80
N VAL A 115 0.38 -14.62 -14.61
CA VAL A 115 0.43 -13.63 -15.69
C VAL A 115 1.79 -12.95 -15.71
N SER A 116 2.36 -12.80 -16.90
CA SER A 116 3.58 -12.03 -17.13
C SER A 116 3.25 -10.73 -17.84
N VAL A 117 3.68 -9.59 -17.29
CA VAL A 117 3.34 -8.27 -17.81
C VAL A 117 4.54 -7.34 -17.89
N HIS A 118 4.55 -6.52 -18.94
CA HIS A 118 5.25 -5.25 -18.92
C HIS A 118 4.34 -4.15 -18.40
N TYR A 119 4.89 -3.23 -17.63
CA TYR A 119 4.13 -2.07 -17.14
C TYR A 119 5.01 -0.84 -16.97
N THR A 120 4.36 0.32 -16.96
CA THR A 120 4.91 1.57 -16.44
C THR A 120 3.88 2.23 -15.54
N GLY A 121 4.24 2.42 -14.28
CA GLY A 121 3.45 3.08 -13.25
C GLY A 121 3.82 4.56 -13.14
N MET A 122 2.81 5.43 -13.22
CA MET A 122 2.96 6.88 -13.20
C MET A 122 1.94 7.55 -12.29
N PHE A 123 2.27 8.75 -11.81
CA PHE A 123 1.30 9.67 -11.23
C PHE A 123 0.47 10.37 -12.32
N LEU A 124 -0.63 11.02 -11.94
CA LEU A 124 -1.48 11.79 -12.87
C LEU A 124 -0.73 12.94 -13.58
N ASP A 125 0.37 13.42 -13.00
CA ASP A 125 1.25 14.43 -13.60
C ASP A 125 2.25 13.85 -14.63
N GLY A 126 2.24 12.53 -14.84
CA GLY A 126 3.11 11.81 -15.77
C GLY A 126 4.47 11.41 -15.21
N ARG A 127 4.81 11.76 -13.97
CA ARG A 127 6.05 11.28 -13.35
C ARG A 127 5.97 9.76 -13.14
N VAL A 128 6.95 9.04 -13.68
CA VAL A 128 7.12 7.59 -13.50
C VAL A 128 7.67 7.33 -12.10
N PHE A 129 7.08 6.38 -11.38
CA PHE A 129 7.62 5.87 -10.12
C PHE A 129 8.20 4.46 -10.25
N ASP A 130 7.76 3.70 -11.26
CA ASP A 130 8.23 2.34 -11.49
C ASP A 130 7.96 1.89 -12.95
N SER A 131 8.89 1.18 -13.58
CA SER A 131 8.72 0.63 -14.93
C SER A 131 9.50 -0.66 -15.13
N SER A 132 8.79 -1.73 -15.53
CA SER A 132 9.45 -2.98 -15.92
C SER A 132 10.02 -2.94 -17.34
N VAL A 133 9.53 -2.01 -18.17
CA VAL A 133 10.06 -1.78 -19.52
C VAL A 133 11.45 -1.17 -19.44
N GLU A 134 11.66 -0.18 -18.55
CA GLU A 134 12.98 0.43 -18.32
C GLU A 134 13.99 -0.58 -17.76
N ARG A 135 13.53 -1.54 -16.96
CA ARG A 135 14.36 -2.66 -16.48
C ARG A 135 14.63 -3.72 -17.55
N GLY A 136 13.84 -3.75 -18.63
CA GLY A 136 13.94 -4.74 -19.70
C GLY A 136 13.44 -6.15 -19.33
N GLU A 137 12.79 -6.32 -18.18
CA GLU A 137 12.32 -7.62 -17.70
C GLU A 137 10.85 -7.54 -17.22
N PRO A 138 9.92 -8.34 -17.80
CA PRO A 138 8.55 -8.44 -17.31
C PRO A 138 8.49 -8.96 -15.87
N ILE A 139 7.44 -8.60 -15.14
CA ILE A 139 7.15 -9.22 -13.86
C ILE A 139 6.10 -10.32 -14.02
N THR A 140 6.21 -11.38 -13.22
CA THR A 140 5.27 -12.50 -13.22
C THR A 140 4.69 -12.70 -11.84
N PHE A 141 3.36 -12.88 -11.76
CA PHE A 141 2.66 -13.06 -10.50
C PHE A 141 1.34 -13.81 -10.71
N PRO A 142 0.80 -14.46 -9.67
CA PRO A 142 -0.54 -15.06 -9.72
C PRO A 142 -1.63 -13.97 -9.72
N ILE A 143 -2.54 -14.03 -10.68
CA ILE A 143 -3.63 -13.05 -10.84
C ILE A 143 -4.94 -13.49 -10.17
N GLY A 144 -5.71 -12.54 -9.64
CA GLY A 144 -7.03 -12.78 -9.07
C GLY A 144 -6.99 -13.49 -7.71
N ARG A 145 -5.90 -13.28 -6.96
CA ARG A 145 -5.67 -13.90 -5.64
C ARG A 145 -5.31 -12.87 -4.55
N GLY A 146 -5.46 -11.57 -4.82
CA GLY A 146 -5.08 -10.51 -3.89
C GLY A 146 -3.58 -10.45 -3.63
N ARG A 147 -2.76 -10.86 -4.61
CA ARG A 147 -1.29 -10.83 -4.53
C ARG A 147 -0.69 -9.56 -5.12
N VAL A 148 -1.50 -8.76 -5.80
CA VAL A 148 -1.22 -7.43 -6.31
C VAL A 148 -2.36 -6.50 -5.90
N ILE A 149 -2.24 -5.20 -6.19
CA ILE A 149 -3.28 -4.22 -5.87
C ILE A 149 -4.63 -4.59 -6.52
N PRO A 150 -5.78 -4.30 -5.88
CA PRO A 150 -7.11 -4.68 -6.40
C PRO A 150 -7.37 -4.25 -7.84
N GLY A 151 -6.94 -3.04 -8.23
CA GLY A 151 -7.12 -2.52 -9.58
C GLY A 151 -6.34 -3.30 -10.64
N TRP A 152 -5.22 -3.94 -10.28
CA TRP A 152 -4.50 -4.84 -11.17
C TRP A 152 -5.21 -6.18 -11.31
N ASP A 153 -5.65 -6.76 -10.19
CA ASP A 153 -6.42 -8.02 -10.21
C ASP A 153 -7.64 -7.87 -11.12
N GLU A 154 -8.41 -6.79 -11.00
CA GLU A 154 -9.55 -6.53 -11.87
C GLU A 154 -9.13 -6.21 -13.32
N GLY A 155 -8.29 -5.19 -13.51
CA GLY A 155 -7.99 -4.63 -14.83
C GLY A 155 -7.28 -5.61 -15.76
N ILE A 156 -6.33 -6.40 -15.25
CA ILE A 156 -5.57 -7.36 -16.06
C ILE A 156 -6.44 -8.54 -16.49
N MET A 157 -7.40 -8.97 -15.66
CA MET A 157 -8.35 -10.03 -16.02
C MET A 157 -9.34 -9.62 -17.13
N LEU A 158 -9.43 -8.33 -17.46
CA LEU A 158 -10.20 -7.86 -18.62
C LEU A 158 -9.42 -8.00 -19.93
N MET A 159 -8.12 -8.26 -19.88
CA MET A 159 -7.22 -8.25 -21.03
C MET A 159 -7.00 -9.64 -21.63
N ASN A 160 -6.52 -9.64 -22.88
CA ASN A 160 -6.01 -10.80 -23.58
C ASN A 160 -4.48 -10.73 -23.69
N VAL A 161 -3.81 -11.88 -23.79
CA VAL A 161 -2.37 -11.94 -24.07
C VAL A 161 -2.04 -11.17 -25.36
N GLY A 162 -0.97 -10.37 -25.31
CA GLY A 162 -0.58 -9.41 -26.34
C GLY A 162 -1.36 -8.08 -26.30
N GLY A 163 -2.32 -7.94 -25.39
CA GLY A 163 -3.11 -6.73 -25.23
C GLY A 163 -2.39 -5.65 -24.45
N LYS A 164 -2.74 -4.40 -24.73
CA LYS A 164 -2.26 -3.19 -24.03
C LYS A 164 -3.42 -2.38 -23.53
N ALA A 165 -3.34 -1.88 -22.30
CA ALA A 165 -4.35 -1.02 -21.72
C ALA A 165 -3.71 0.02 -20.79
N ARG A 166 -4.43 1.14 -20.60
CA ARG A 166 -4.17 2.06 -19.50
C ARG A 166 -5.22 1.81 -18.42
N LEU A 167 -4.74 1.59 -17.20
CA LEU A 167 -5.55 1.53 -15.98
C LEU A 167 -5.39 2.85 -15.23
N ILE A 168 -6.50 3.48 -14.84
CA ILE A 168 -6.50 4.61 -13.91
C ILE A 168 -7.10 4.10 -12.61
N ILE A 169 -6.27 4.00 -11.59
CA ILE A 169 -6.56 3.27 -10.37
C ILE A 169 -6.62 4.27 -9.22
N PRO A 170 -7.82 4.61 -8.73
CA PRO A 170 -7.98 5.37 -7.49
C PRO A 170 -7.27 4.69 -6.33
N SER A 171 -6.87 5.47 -5.32
CA SER A 171 -6.06 5.01 -4.19
C SER A 171 -6.67 3.81 -3.47
N PHE A 172 -8.00 3.76 -3.31
CA PHE A 172 -8.70 2.67 -2.64
C PHE A 172 -8.65 1.33 -3.41
N LEU A 173 -8.30 1.34 -4.71
CA LEU A 173 -7.97 0.14 -5.51
C LEU A 173 -6.45 -0.06 -5.69
N ALA A 174 -5.64 0.79 -5.05
CA ALA A 174 -4.19 0.79 -5.07
C ALA A 174 -3.62 0.68 -3.64
N TYR A 175 -3.05 1.76 -3.11
CA TYR A 175 -2.31 1.79 -1.83
C TYR A 175 -3.01 2.59 -0.72
N GLY A 176 -4.27 3.00 -0.93
CA GLY A 176 -5.14 3.57 0.10
C GLY A 176 -4.60 4.82 0.79
N ASP A 177 -4.94 4.92 2.07
CA ASP A 177 -4.54 5.97 3.01
C ASP A 177 -3.15 5.75 3.62
N GLU A 178 -2.57 4.56 3.47
CA GLU A 178 -1.20 4.26 3.91
C GLU A 178 -0.15 4.68 2.87
N GLY A 179 -0.48 4.59 1.58
CA GLY A 179 0.48 4.75 0.50
C GLY A 179 1.46 3.56 0.39
N ALA A 180 2.58 3.77 -0.31
CA ALA A 180 3.62 2.75 -0.47
C ALA A 180 5.00 3.32 -0.13
N GLY A 181 5.40 3.14 1.13
CA GLY A 181 6.68 3.62 1.66
C GLY A 181 6.88 5.11 1.39
N ASN A 182 8.05 5.48 0.86
CA ASN A 182 8.37 6.87 0.52
C ASN A 182 8.12 7.21 -0.96
N VAL A 183 7.56 6.27 -1.74
CA VAL A 183 7.42 6.41 -3.19
C VAL A 183 6.03 6.89 -3.55
N ILE A 184 4.99 6.25 -3.00
CA ILE A 184 3.60 6.56 -3.32
C ILE A 184 2.94 7.16 -2.09
N PRO A 185 2.53 8.44 -2.12
CA PRO A 185 1.82 9.05 -1.00
C PRO A 185 0.42 8.42 -0.78
N PRO A 186 -0.14 8.57 0.44
CA PRO A 186 -1.56 8.33 0.70
C PRO A 186 -2.49 9.02 -0.31
N PHE A 187 -3.67 8.43 -0.55
CA PHE A 187 -4.74 9.01 -1.38
C PHE A 187 -4.27 9.43 -2.78
N THR A 188 -3.43 8.59 -3.39
CA THR A 188 -2.88 8.86 -4.71
C THR A 188 -3.52 7.96 -5.77
N THR A 189 -4.19 8.57 -6.74
CA THR A 189 -4.60 7.89 -7.97
C THR A 189 -3.38 7.64 -8.86
N LEU A 190 -3.28 6.42 -9.40
CA LEU A 190 -2.16 5.98 -10.22
C LEU A 190 -2.59 5.65 -11.64
N LEU A 191 -1.67 5.85 -12.58
CA LEU A 191 -1.78 5.40 -13.96
C LEU A 191 -0.88 4.19 -14.16
N PHE A 192 -1.40 3.15 -14.79
CA PHE A 192 -0.60 2.03 -15.25
C PHE A 192 -0.84 1.79 -16.73
N ASP A 193 0.21 1.92 -17.53
CA ASP A 193 0.22 1.35 -18.86
C ASP A 193 0.72 -0.08 -18.76
N VAL A 194 -0.09 -1.05 -19.16
CA VAL A 194 0.17 -2.49 -18.99
C VAL A 194 0.11 -3.19 -20.34
N GLU A 195 1.01 -4.15 -20.54
CA GLU A 195 1.05 -5.06 -21.68
C GLU A 195 1.16 -6.51 -21.19
N ILE A 196 0.25 -7.38 -21.64
CA ILE A 196 0.28 -8.80 -21.27
C ILE A 196 1.24 -9.54 -22.18
N VAL A 197 2.34 -10.03 -21.61
CA VAL A 197 3.37 -10.79 -22.33
C VAL A 197 2.97 -12.26 -22.46
N GLY A 198 2.33 -12.83 -21.44
CA GLY A 198 1.89 -14.22 -21.46
C GLY A 198 1.14 -14.65 -20.21
N VAL A 199 0.58 -15.86 -20.26
CA VAL A 199 -0.06 -16.54 -19.13
C VAL A 199 0.42 -18.00 -19.05
N LYS A 200 0.45 -18.55 -17.84
CA LYS A 200 0.75 -19.97 -17.55
C LYS A 200 -0.30 -20.56 -16.64
#